data_AF-A0A8X6TSK6-F1
#
_entry.id   AF-A0A8X6TSK6-F1
#
_cell.length_a   1.000
_cell.length_b   1.000
_cell.length_c   1.000
_cell.angle_alpha   90.00
_cell.angle_beta   90.00
_cell.angle_gamma   90.00
#
_symmetry.space_group_name_H-M   'P 1'
#
loop_
_entity.id
_entity.type
_entity.pdbx_description
1 polymer ?
#
loop_
_entity_poly.entity_id
_entity_poly.type
_entity_poly.pdbx_seq_one_letter_code
_entity_poly.pdbx_strand_id
1 'polypeptide(L)'
;MKFIKIYVKVFVFLSLLEIFSCTSLVVSTTLQAENATKSSVTPGPEDQKDPSVQKWKDAEKAVKRLSNMMVKSILPHAIRASETLNLTSTCSRGLLKFLTGLKQIKLWAFQMLDASGKLPIGIFSGSINSLGDYDICVDTNVPGHFQGQYCLVEMSPPVPPRKPFVSNFEMIPEFINITHPEAMTTELLRKAMYFHYLNFRTSVCVPSTCTRAEVQKIATKVMELVGIEFEISVPNCEIKVDKVIFGTSEICIIAVLSSLLLVAVIATITDVALKLKSEDETYQDTLGTSIKCLLCFSFYTNVHRLLKKDTSPDSIKIFHGMKVITLLWVILNHTYFYINYQAFSSLLIARKSTEEIAFQLVLNGFLNVETFFFISAVLVSYGVMKTKEKKINICLYVFRRLWRLTPPFMFVIACVYLIPHLGSGPVWKETVVDGLTEKCKTYWWANLLYINNFLPNSEM
;
A
#
# COMPACT_ATOMS: atom_id res chain seq x y z
N MET A 1 -20.13 22.46 21.39
CA MET A 1 -18.76 23.04 21.48
C MET A 1 -17.86 22.43 22.57
N LYS A 2 -18.40 21.86 23.67
CA LYS A 2 -17.60 21.09 24.67
C LYS A 2 -17.17 19.70 24.17
N PHE A 3 -17.99 19.03 23.35
CA PHE A 3 -17.69 17.70 22.78
C PHE A 3 -16.48 17.67 21.84
N ILE A 4 -16.27 18.68 20.99
CA ILE A 4 -15.15 18.72 20.04
C ILE A 4 -13.81 18.98 20.73
N LYS A 5 -13.79 19.78 21.81
CA LYS A 5 -12.59 19.96 22.64
C LYS A 5 -12.20 18.69 23.40
N ILE A 6 -13.19 17.87 23.78
CA ILE A 6 -12.96 16.55 24.38
C ILE A 6 -12.46 15.59 23.30
N TYR A 7 -13.05 15.59 22.11
CA TYR A 7 -12.65 14.68 21.02
C TYR A 7 -11.23 14.93 20.53
N VAL A 8 -10.81 16.19 20.37
CA VAL A 8 -9.41 16.51 19.97
C VAL A 8 -8.42 16.21 21.09
N LYS A 9 -8.77 16.48 22.35
CA LYS A 9 -7.92 16.09 23.49
C LYS A 9 -7.82 14.58 23.66
N VAL A 10 -8.92 13.85 23.48
CA VAL A 10 -8.97 12.38 23.55
C VAL A 10 -8.23 11.77 22.36
N PHE A 11 -8.36 12.32 21.15
CA PHE A 11 -7.64 11.83 19.97
C PHE A 11 -6.13 12.06 20.08
N VAL A 12 -5.69 13.24 20.53
CA VAL A 12 -4.25 13.52 20.78
C VAL A 12 -3.72 12.71 21.96
N PHE A 13 -4.52 12.50 23.01
CA PHE A 13 -4.13 11.67 24.15
C PHE A 13 -4.09 10.18 23.79
N LEU A 14 -5.01 9.67 22.97
CA LEU A 14 -5.02 8.29 22.46
C LEU A 14 -3.88 8.04 21.48
N SER A 15 -3.57 8.97 20.58
CA SER A 15 -2.42 8.83 19.67
C SER A 15 -1.08 8.93 20.41
N LEU A 16 -0.96 9.73 21.47
CA LEU A 16 0.20 9.70 22.36
C LEU A 16 0.26 8.42 23.21
N LEU A 17 -0.89 7.87 23.64
CA LEU A 17 -0.97 6.57 24.32
C LEU A 17 -0.63 5.40 23.40
N GLU A 18 -0.96 5.44 22.11
CA GLU A 18 -0.56 4.42 21.14
C GLU A 18 0.95 4.47 20.88
N ILE A 19 1.58 5.64 20.87
CA ILE A 19 3.03 5.80 20.74
C ILE A 19 3.76 5.31 22.01
N PHE A 20 3.24 5.60 23.21
CA PHE A 20 3.79 5.11 24.48
C PHE A 20 3.48 3.61 24.74
N SER A 21 2.34 3.11 24.26
CA SER A 21 1.98 1.69 24.32
C SER A 21 2.83 0.89 23.34
N CYS A 22 3.07 1.36 22.12
CA CYS A 22 3.98 0.69 21.18
C CYS A 22 5.42 0.60 21.71
N THR A 23 5.94 1.64 22.36
CA THR A 23 7.31 1.60 22.91
C THR A 23 7.44 0.75 24.17
N SER A 24 6.41 0.68 25.03
CA SER A 24 6.42 -0.19 26.22
C SER A 24 6.06 -1.64 25.93
N LEU A 25 5.20 -1.92 24.94
CA LEU A 25 4.81 -3.27 24.52
C LEU A 25 5.94 -3.94 23.72
N VAL A 26 6.66 -3.20 22.86
CA VAL A 26 7.82 -3.73 22.12
C VAL A 26 8.99 -4.04 23.06
N VAL A 27 9.23 -3.22 24.09
CA VAL A 27 10.27 -3.51 25.11
C VAL A 27 9.86 -4.68 26.02
N SER A 28 8.57 -4.83 26.36
CA SER A 28 8.11 -5.94 27.21
C SER A 28 8.03 -7.28 26.47
N THR A 29 7.67 -7.29 25.19
CA THR A 29 7.59 -8.51 24.37
C THR A 29 8.97 -9.01 23.92
N THR A 30 9.92 -8.11 23.66
CA THR A 30 11.31 -8.51 23.38
C THR A 30 12.02 -9.05 24.62
N LEU A 31 11.79 -8.49 25.81
CA LEU A 31 12.34 -9.02 27.07
C LEU A 31 11.69 -10.34 27.54
N GLN A 32 10.44 -10.63 27.15
CA GLN A 32 9.78 -11.90 27.48
C GLN A 32 10.09 -13.02 26.47
N ALA A 33 10.31 -12.71 25.20
CA ALA A 33 10.64 -13.71 24.18
C ALA A 33 12.06 -14.29 24.33
N GLU A 34 13.03 -13.48 24.76
CA GLU A 34 14.41 -13.94 25.00
C GLU A 34 14.55 -14.82 26.27
N ASN A 35 13.64 -14.67 27.24
CA ASN A 35 13.64 -15.48 28.46
C ASN A 35 12.84 -16.80 28.35
N ALA A 36 12.03 -16.99 27.31
CA ALA A 36 11.19 -18.19 27.15
C ALA A 36 11.88 -19.35 26.42
N THR A 37 13.01 -19.12 25.75
CA THR A 37 13.73 -20.15 24.99
C THR A 37 14.89 -20.75 25.77
N LYS A 38 14.60 -21.43 26.90
CA LYS A 38 15.47 -22.48 27.49
C LYS A 38 14.88 -23.24 28.70
N SER A 39 13.56 -23.37 28.85
CA SER A 39 13.02 -24.40 29.77
C SER A 39 12.84 -25.71 29.01
N SER A 40 13.85 -26.59 29.03
CA SER A 40 13.66 -27.99 28.63
C SER A 40 12.83 -28.70 29.71
N VAL A 41 11.52 -28.50 29.67
CA VAL A 41 10.58 -29.26 30.51
C VAL A 41 10.47 -30.64 29.90
N THR A 42 11.15 -31.61 30.49
CA THR A 42 10.93 -33.03 30.19
C THR A 42 9.58 -33.44 30.78
N PRO A 43 8.63 -33.96 29.98
CA PRO A 43 7.32 -34.35 30.47
C PRO A 43 7.45 -35.48 31.49
N GLY A 44 6.68 -35.42 32.57
CA GLY A 44 6.61 -36.48 33.57
C GLY A 44 5.98 -37.75 32.99
N PRO A 45 6.17 -38.92 33.63
CA PRO A 45 5.58 -40.18 33.19
C PRO A 45 4.03 -40.20 33.26
N GLU A 46 3.40 -39.30 34.02
CA GLU A 46 1.94 -39.13 34.05
C GLU A 46 1.41 -38.28 32.88
N ASP A 47 2.14 -37.26 32.44
CA ASP A 47 1.76 -36.40 31.32
C ASP A 47 1.68 -37.16 29.98
N GLN A 48 2.43 -38.26 29.85
CA GLN A 48 2.40 -39.12 28.66
C GLN A 48 1.18 -40.07 28.58
N LYS A 49 0.43 -40.23 29.68
CA LYS A 49 -0.76 -41.10 29.74
C LYS A 49 -2.07 -40.39 29.42
N ASP A 50 -2.05 -39.07 29.21
CA ASP A 50 -3.24 -38.33 28.81
C ASP A 50 -3.73 -38.84 27.43
N PRO A 51 -5.01 -39.25 27.30
CA PRO A 51 -5.55 -39.74 26.03
C PRO A 51 -5.47 -38.72 24.88
N SER A 52 -5.38 -37.42 25.16
CA SER A 52 -5.15 -36.36 24.17
C SER A 52 -3.78 -36.47 23.50
N VAL A 53 -2.73 -36.88 24.23
CA VAL A 53 -1.37 -37.06 23.68
C VAL A 53 -1.38 -38.17 22.63
N GLN A 54 -2.09 -39.27 22.90
CA GLN A 54 -2.21 -40.35 21.93
C GLN A 54 -2.99 -39.92 20.68
N LYS A 55 -4.08 -39.14 20.84
CA LYS A 55 -4.83 -38.56 19.71
C LYS A 55 -3.96 -37.66 18.83
N TRP A 56 -3.11 -36.82 19.42
CA TRP A 56 -2.17 -35.98 18.67
C TRP A 56 -1.10 -36.79 17.93
N LYS A 57 -0.55 -37.83 18.56
CA LYS A 57 0.38 -38.76 17.89
C LYS A 57 -0.26 -39.45 16.69
N ASP A 58 -1.52 -39.85 16.81
CA ASP A 58 -2.25 -40.49 15.71
C ASP A 58 -2.63 -39.49 14.60
N ALA A 59 -2.97 -38.25 14.97
CA ALA A 59 -3.14 -37.15 14.02
C ALA A 59 -1.85 -36.84 13.24
N GLU A 60 -0.69 -36.78 13.92
CA GLU A 60 0.60 -36.58 13.26
C GLU A 60 0.90 -37.70 12.25
N LYS A 61 0.65 -38.97 12.62
CA LYS A 61 0.80 -40.10 11.69
C LYS A 61 -0.13 -39.96 10.48
N ALA A 62 -1.38 -39.51 10.68
CA ALA A 62 -2.33 -39.29 9.60
C ALA A 62 -1.85 -38.17 8.65
N VAL A 63 -1.40 -37.04 9.20
CA VAL A 63 -0.80 -35.94 8.43
C VAL A 63 0.43 -36.42 7.66
N LYS A 64 1.28 -37.24 8.27
CA LYS A 64 2.45 -37.84 7.60
C LYS A 64 2.06 -38.69 6.42
N ARG A 65 1.01 -39.51 6.54
CA ARG A 65 0.51 -40.34 5.45
C ARG A 65 -0.03 -39.47 4.32
N LEU A 66 -0.85 -38.46 4.62
CA LEU A 66 -1.41 -37.53 3.64
C LEU A 66 -0.31 -36.77 2.89
N SER A 67 0.65 -36.19 3.62
CA SER A 67 1.79 -35.50 3.02
C SER A 67 2.60 -36.42 2.10
N ASN A 68 2.90 -37.64 2.55
CA ASN A 68 3.61 -38.62 1.72
C ASN A 68 2.84 -38.98 0.43
N MET A 69 1.51 -39.13 0.49
CA MET A 69 0.70 -39.39 -0.69
C MET A 69 0.71 -38.19 -1.67
N MET A 70 0.54 -36.98 -1.15
CA MET A 70 0.63 -35.75 -1.94
C MET A 70 1.98 -35.63 -2.65
N VAL A 71 3.09 -35.75 -1.90
CA VAL A 71 4.44 -35.65 -2.48
C VAL A 71 4.69 -36.76 -3.49
N LYS A 72 4.26 -38.00 -3.24
CA LYS A 72 4.39 -39.10 -4.22
C LYS A 72 3.62 -38.84 -5.51
N SER A 73 2.48 -38.17 -5.44
CA SER A 73 1.69 -37.77 -6.62
C SER A 73 2.40 -36.67 -7.41
N ILE A 74 2.91 -35.64 -6.74
CA ILE A 74 3.50 -34.46 -7.40
C ILE A 74 4.92 -34.72 -7.92
N LEU A 75 5.73 -35.49 -7.18
CA LEU A 75 7.17 -35.65 -7.45
C LEU A 75 7.50 -36.12 -8.89
N PRO A 76 6.81 -37.11 -9.49
CA PRO A 76 7.08 -37.52 -10.87
C PRO A 76 6.78 -36.44 -11.92
N HIS A 77 5.80 -35.57 -11.64
CA HIS A 77 5.50 -34.43 -12.51
C HIS A 77 6.51 -33.32 -12.32
N ALA A 78 6.94 -33.05 -11.08
CA ALA A 78 7.97 -32.07 -10.79
C ALA A 78 9.33 -32.41 -11.40
N ILE A 79 9.73 -33.69 -11.37
CA ILE A 79 10.98 -34.16 -12.00
C ILE A 79 10.91 -33.98 -13.52
N ARG A 80 9.84 -34.48 -14.16
CA ARG A 80 9.63 -34.31 -15.60
C ARG A 80 9.58 -32.84 -16.01
N ALA A 81 8.88 -32.00 -15.24
CA ALA A 81 8.83 -30.57 -15.48
C ALA A 81 10.23 -29.94 -15.38
N SER A 82 11.02 -30.29 -14.35
CA SER A 82 12.38 -29.78 -14.18
C SER A 82 13.29 -30.10 -15.36
N GLU A 83 13.15 -31.29 -15.95
CA GLU A 83 13.92 -31.69 -17.14
C GLU A 83 13.45 -30.92 -18.38
N THR A 84 12.14 -30.84 -18.62
CA THR A 84 11.59 -30.14 -19.80
C THR A 84 11.82 -28.63 -19.81
N LEU A 85 11.87 -28.00 -18.63
CA LEU A 85 11.94 -26.54 -18.50
C LEU A 85 13.37 -25.99 -18.47
N ASN A 86 14.40 -26.86 -18.48
CA ASN A 86 15.82 -26.50 -18.35
C ASN A 86 16.06 -25.57 -17.15
N LEU A 87 15.61 -25.98 -15.96
CA LEU A 87 15.80 -25.22 -14.73
C LEU A 87 17.28 -25.26 -14.26
N THR A 88 17.71 -24.22 -13.57
CA THR A 88 19.03 -24.16 -12.95
C THR A 88 19.13 -25.23 -11.86
N SER A 89 20.30 -25.88 -11.78
CA SER A 89 20.55 -26.94 -10.79
C SER A 89 20.33 -26.51 -9.32
N THR A 90 20.52 -25.22 -9.01
CA THR A 90 20.24 -24.62 -7.70
C THR A 90 18.75 -24.52 -7.42
N CYS A 91 17.95 -24.03 -8.37
CA CYS A 91 16.49 -23.94 -8.27
C CYS A 91 15.87 -25.34 -8.13
N SER A 92 16.23 -26.30 -8.98
CA SER A 92 15.74 -27.68 -8.89
C SER A 92 16.09 -28.31 -7.55
N ARG A 93 17.30 -28.09 -7.03
CA ARG A 93 17.71 -28.57 -5.70
C ARG A 93 16.89 -27.93 -4.58
N GLY A 94 16.63 -26.61 -4.67
CA GLY A 94 15.76 -25.90 -3.74
C GLY A 94 14.33 -26.46 -3.73
N LEU A 95 13.74 -26.67 -4.92
CA LEU A 95 12.40 -27.25 -5.07
C LEU A 95 12.33 -28.70 -4.55
N LEU A 96 13.33 -29.53 -4.83
CA LEU A 96 13.41 -30.88 -4.28
C LEU A 96 13.56 -30.88 -2.75
N LYS A 97 14.32 -29.92 -2.20
CA LYS A 97 14.44 -29.74 -0.75
C LYS A 97 13.09 -29.34 -0.16
N PHE A 98 12.34 -28.45 -0.81
CA PHE A 98 10.98 -28.08 -0.42
C PHE A 98 10.03 -29.29 -0.39
N LEU A 99 9.97 -30.09 -1.47
CA LEU A 99 9.17 -31.33 -1.51
C LEU A 99 9.59 -32.34 -0.44
N THR A 100 10.89 -32.46 -0.17
CA THR A 100 11.42 -33.31 0.89
C THR A 100 11.03 -32.78 2.28
N GLY A 101 11.01 -31.46 2.47
CA GLY A 101 10.54 -30.80 3.68
C GLY A 101 9.07 -31.08 3.96
N LEU A 102 8.21 -31.02 2.93
CA LEU A 102 6.79 -31.40 3.03
C LEU A 102 6.66 -32.86 3.46
N LYS A 103 7.38 -33.76 2.79
CA LYS A 103 7.39 -35.21 3.11
C LYS A 103 7.79 -35.49 4.57
N GLN A 104 8.70 -34.69 5.11
CA GLN A 104 9.20 -34.80 6.48
C GLN A 104 8.39 -34.00 7.51
N ILE A 105 7.30 -33.32 7.12
CA ILE A 105 6.50 -32.44 7.98
C ILE A 105 7.36 -31.38 8.69
N LYS A 106 8.27 -30.75 7.94
CA LYS A 106 9.05 -29.63 8.47
C LYS A 106 8.19 -28.37 8.51
N LEU A 107 8.26 -27.63 9.61
CA LEU A 107 7.51 -26.39 9.82
C LEU A 107 7.69 -25.40 8.67
N TRP A 108 8.94 -25.08 8.31
CA TRP A 108 9.26 -24.14 7.23
C TRP A 108 8.64 -24.52 5.87
N ALA A 109 8.51 -25.82 5.57
CA ALA A 109 7.93 -26.27 4.32
C ALA A 109 6.41 -26.10 4.32
N PHE A 110 5.76 -26.35 5.46
CA PHE A 110 4.33 -26.08 5.60
C PHE A 110 4.03 -24.58 5.66
N GLN A 111 4.92 -23.77 6.23
CA GLN A 111 4.83 -22.31 6.19
C GLN A 111 4.88 -21.78 4.75
N MET A 112 5.84 -22.22 3.92
CA MET A 112 5.89 -21.83 2.51
C MET A 112 4.66 -22.31 1.72
N LEU A 113 4.17 -23.52 1.98
CA LEU A 113 2.96 -24.04 1.34
C LEU A 113 1.71 -23.25 1.73
N ASP A 114 1.57 -22.90 3.01
CA ASP A 114 0.43 -22.13 3.51
C ASP A 114 0.46 -20.67 3.05
N ALA A 115 1.66 -20.10 2.99
CA ALA A 115 1.93 -18.74 2.52
C ALA A 115 1.68 -18.56 1.02
N SER A 116 1.67 -19.64 0.23
CA SER A 116 1.33 -19.56 -1.20
C SER A 116 -0.17 -19.30 -1.39
N GLY A 117 -0.49 -18.51 -2.40
CA GLY A 117 -1.84 -18.23 -2.85
C GLY A 117 -2.58 -19.51 -3.25
N LYS A 118 -3.84 -19.58 -2.83
CA LYS A 118 -4.75 -20.72 -3.08
C LYS A 118 -5.73 -20.30 -4.19
N LEU A 119 -6.76 -21.11 -4.44
CA LEU A 119 -7.87 -20.64 -5.28
C LEU A 119 -8.58 -19.47 -4.57
N PRO A 120 -8.86 -18.36 -5.27
CA PRO A 120 -9.62 -17.26 -4.70
C PRO A 120 -10.95 -17.73 -4.13
N ILE A 121 -11.26 -17.32 -2.91
CA ILE A 121 -12.55 -17.63 -2.29
C ILE A 121 -13.57 -16.61 -2.79
N GLY A 122 -14.69 -17.09 -3.34
CA GLY A 122 -15.75 -16.21 -3.84
C GLY A 122 -15.56 -15.73 -5.29
N ILE A 123 -14.99 -16.57 -6.18
CA ILE A 123 -14.83 -16.27 -7.62
C ILE A 123 -16.15 -15.80 -8.24
N PHE A 124 -17.28 -16.44 -7.94
CA PHE A 124 -18.58 -16.04 -8.49
C PHE A 124 -19.10 -14.71 -7.95
N SER A 125 -18.62 -14.27 -6.79
CA SER A 125 -18.84 -12.94 -6.21
C SER A 125 -17.87 -11.89 -6.77
N GLY A 126 -16.90 -12.29 -7.59
CA GLY A 126 -15.90 -11.41 -8.21
C GLY A 126 -14.54 -11.36 -7.51
N SER A 127 -14.25 -12.29 -6.59
CA SER A 127 -12.89 -12.41 -6.04
C SER A 127 -11.96 -13.05 -7.06
N ILE A 128 -10.98 -12.29 -7.54
CA ILE A 128 -10.01 -12.75 -8.56
C ILE A 128 -8.59 -12.87 -8.00
N ASN A 129 -8.39 -12.58 -6.71
CA ASN A 129 -7.09 -12.57 -6.08
C ASN A 129 -6.96 -13.61 -4.95
N SER A 130 -5.75 -14.12 -4.76
CA SER A 130 -5.34 -14.91 -3.61
C SER A 130 -3.86 -14.66 -3.36
N LEU A 131 -3.54 -13.61 -2.59
CA LEU A 131 -2.16 -13.18 -2.40
C LEU A 131 -1.39 -14.06 -1.39
N GLY A 132 -2.03 -15.01 -0.72
CA GLY A 132 -1.38 -15.81 0.31
C GLY A 132 -0.89 -14.95 1.48
N ASP A 133 0.10 -15.44 2.21
CA ASP A 133 0.72 -14.74 3.34
C ASP A 133 2.13 -14.29 2.96
N TYR A 134 2.28 -13.00 2.68
CA TYR A 134 3.56 -12.42 2.24
C TYR A 134 4.64 -12.54 3.33
N ASP A 135 4.32 -12.16 4.56
CA ASP A 135 5.27 -12.06 5.65
C ASP A 135 5.83 -13.44 6.02
N ILE A 136 4.96 -14.45 6.13
CA ILE A 136 5.39 -15.84 6.39
C ILE A 136 6.34 -16.34 5.29
N CYS A 137 6.07 -16.02 4.02
CA CYS A 137 6.92 -16.46 2.93
C CYS A 137 8.33 -15.86 3.02
N VAL A 138 8.44 -14.53 3.11
CA VAL A 138 9.74 -13.84 3.07
C VAL A 138 10.56 -14.02 4.36
N ASP A 139 9.88 -14.27 5.49
CA ASP A 139 10.53 -14.57 6.78
C ASP A 139 11.02 -16.02 6.88
N THR A 140 10.56 -16.91 6.02
CA THR A 140 11.00 -18.31 6.04
C THR A 140 12.46 -18.41 5.61
N ASN A 141 13.34 -18.75 6.56
CA ASN A 141 14.75 -18.98 6.32
C ASN A 141 15.12 -20.46 6.54
N VAL A 142 15.71 -21.11 5.53
CA VAL A 142 16.22 -22.47 5.61
C VAL A 142 17.76 -22.42 5.67
N PRO A 143 18.36 -22.60 6.86
CA PRO A 143 19.79 -22.40 7.06
C PRO A 143 20.65 -23.21 6.09
N GLY A 144 21.62 -22.55 5.44
CA GLY A 144 22.55 -23.17 4.51
C GLY A 144 21.94 -23.63 3.17
N HIS A 145 20.69 -23.26 2.88
CA HIS A 145 19.99 -23.68 1.67
C HIS A 145 19.41 -22.52 0.88
N PHE A 146 18.37 -21.85 1.41
CA PHE A 146 17.68 -20.76 0.73
C PHE A 146 16.78 -19.99 1.70
N GLN A 147 16.29 -18.85 1.24
CA GLN A 147 15.22 -18.08 1.89
C GLN A 147 13.94 -18.20 1.06
N GLY A 148 12.78 -18.03 1.67
CA GLY A 148 11.53 -17.92 0.94
C GLY A 148 11.52 -16.67 0.07
N GLN A 149 11.08 -16.84 -1.17
CA GLN A 149 10.89 -15.80 -2.16
C GLN A 149 9.42 -15.78 -2.54
N TYR A 150 8.79 -14.65 -2.29
CA TYR A 150 7.40 -14.42 -2.64
C TYR A 150 7.33 -13.99 -4.10
N CYS A 151 6.63 -14.75 -4.95
CA CYS A 151 6.40 -14.36 -6.34
C CYS A 151 4.91 -14.19 -6.60
N LEU A 152 4.53 -13.06 -7.18
CA LEU A 152 3.17 -12.86 -7.67
C LEU A 152 3.04 -13.49 -9.06
N VAL A 153 1.94 -14.19 -9.30
CA VAL A 153 1.59 -14.84 -10.56
C VAL A 153 0.26 -14.28 -11.04
N GLU A 154 0.27 -13.70 -12.22
CA GLU A 154 -0.91 -13.25 -12.93
C GLU A 154 -1.28 -14.23 -14.03
N MET A 155 -2.57 -14.57 -14.09
CA MET A 155 -3.14 -15.45 -15.08
C MET A 155 -4.23 -14.67 -15.83
N SER A 156 -4.00 -14.43 -17.11
CA SER A 156 -4.89 -13.70 -17.99
C SER A 156 -5.68 -14.69 -18.85
N PRO A 157 -7.01 -14.81 -18.65
CA PRO A 157 -7.84 -15.64 -19.50
C PRO A 157 -7.84 -15.13 -20.95
N PRO A 158 -7.83 -16.02 -21.95
CA PRO A 158 -7.89 -15.62 -23.35
C PRO A 158 -9.24 -14.96 -23.64
N VAL A 159 -9.21 -13.70 -24.08
CA VAL A 159 -10.39 -12.97 -24.53
C VAL A 159 -10.13 -12.39 -25.92
N PRO A 160 -11.15 -12.35 -26.80
CA PRO A 160 -11.01 -11.72 -28.10
C PRO A 160 -10.72 -10.23 -27.93
N PRO A 161 -10.08 -9.57 -28.91
CA PRO A 161 -9.76 -8.15 -28.82
C PRO A 161 -11.02 -7.31 -28.59
N ARG A 162 -10.93 -6.35 -27.66
CA ARG A 162 -12.04 -5.48 -27.30
C ARG A 162 -12.55 -4.70 -28.52
N LYS A 163 -13.82 -4.92 -28.87
CA LYS A 163 -14.51 -4.12 -29.88
C LYS A 163 -14.88 -2.74 -29.30
N PRO A 164 -14.76 -1.66 -30.09
CA PRO A 164 -15.16 -0.33 -29.63
C PRO A 164 -16.68 -0.29 -29.33
N PHE A 165 -17.08 0.56 -28.38
CA PHE A 165 -18.47 0.80 -27.99
C PHE A 165 -19.25 -0.37 -27.34
N VAL A 166 -18.59 -1.49 -27.03
CA VAL A 166 -19.22 -2.56 -26.24
C VAL A 166 -19.22 -2.19 -24.76
N SER A 167 -20.40 -2.27 -24.15
CA SER A 167 -20.58 -2.00 -22.73
C SER A 167 -19.94 -3.10 -21.89
N ASN A 168 -19.35 -2.76 -20.74
CA ASN A 168 -18.82 -3.76 -19.79
C ASN A 168 -19.94 -4.66 -19.19
N PHE A 169 -21.21 -4.37 -19.50
CA PHE A 169 -22.40 -5.10 -19.06
C PHE A 169 -22.87 -6.15 -20.07
N GLU A 170 -22.36 -6.13 -21.29
CA GLU A 170 -22.76 -7.06 -22.36
C GLU A 170 -21.88 -8.31 -22.35
N MET A 171 -22.48 -9.45 -22.72
CA MET A 171 -21.72 -10.67 -22.96
C MET A 171 -20.97 -10.53 -24.29
N ILE A 172 -19.74 -11.03 -24.34
CA ILE A 172 -18.97 -11.12 -25.58
C ILE A 172 -19.74 -12.05 -26.55
N PRO A 173 -20.12 -11.57 -27.76
CA PRO A 173 -20.95 -12.34 -28.68
C PRO A 173 -20.38 -13.71 -29.03
N GLU A 174 -19.05 -13.79 -29.16
CA GLU A 174 -18.30 -15.02 -29.45
C GLU A 174 -18.47 -16.09 -28.36
N PHE A 175 -18.82 -15.70 -27.13
CA PHE A 175 -18.98 -16.61 -26.00
C PHE A 175 -20.42 -17.06 -25.75
N ILE A 176 -21.38 -16.59 -26.56
CA ILE A 176 -22.78 -17.01 -26.48
C ILE A 176 -22.89 -18.49 -26.90
N ASN A 177 -23.54 -19.32 -26.07
CA ASN A 177 -23.83 -20.74 -26.33
C ASN A 177 -22.62 -21.69 -26.50
N ILE A 178 -21.41 -21.32 -26.07
CA ILE A 178 -20.26 -22.25 -26.09
C ILE A 178 -20.47 -23.41 -25.10
N THR A 179 -21.01 -23.11 -23.92
CA THR A 179 -21.21 -24.08 -22.84
C THR A 179 -22.67 -24.20 -22.47
N HIS A 180 -23.00 -25.27 -21.76
CA HIS A 180 -24.36 -25.48 -21.25
C HIS A 180 -24.81 -24.27 -20.42
N PRO A 181 -26.05 -23.76 -20.54
CA PRO A 181 -26.48 -22.52 -19.89
C PRO A 181 -26.27 -22.48 -18.37
N GLU A 182 -26.42 -23.62 -17.72
CA GLU A 182 -26.26 -23.79 -16.26
C GLU A 182 -24.83 -24.18 -15.85
N ALA A 183 -23.90 -24.28 -16.81
CA ALA A 183 -22.51 -24.59 -16.50
C ALA A 183 -21.86 -23.43 -15.75
N MET A 184 -21.03 -23.78 -14.77
CA MET A 184 -20.16 -22.86 -14.05
C MET A 184 -19.35 -21.94 -14.99
N THR A 185 -18.86 -22.51 -16.09
CA THR A 185 -18.09 -21.81 -17.14
C THR A 185 -18.91 -20.73 -17.83
N THR A 186 -20.21 -20.94 -18.03
CA THR A 186 -21.10 -19.95 -18.64
C THR A 186 -21.19 -18.68 -17.78
N GLU A 187 -21.23 -18.82 -16.45
CA GLU A 187 -21.25 -17.66 -15.55
C GLU A 187 -19.92 -16.89 -15.54
N LEU A 188 -18.79 -17.58 -15.77
CA LEU A 188 -17.49 -16.93 -15.99
C LEU A 188 -17.44 -16.22 -17.34
N LEU A 189 -17.91 -16.85 -18.41
CA LEU A 189 -17.95 -16.28 -19.76
C LEU A 189 -18.88 -15.05 -19.85
N ARG A 190 -19.99 -15.04 -19.11
CA ARG A 190 -20.85 -13.87 -18.96
C ARG A 190 -20.12 -12.64 -18.42
N LYS A 191 -19.05 -12.87 -17.65
CA LYS A 191 -18.20 -11.84 -17.05
C LYS A 191 -16.90 -11.62 -17.82
N ALA A 192 -16.72 -12.24 -18.99
CA ALA A 192 -15.45 -12.22 -19.70
C ALA A 192 -15.00 -10.82 -20.16
N MET A 193 -15.92 -9.87 -20.33
CA MET A 193 -15.57 -8.47 -20.60
C MET A 193 -14.62 -7.88 -19.55
N TYR A 194 -14.73 -8.32 -18.29
CA TYR A 194 -13.86 -7.85 -17.21
C TYR A 194 -12.42 -8.35 -17.33
N PHE A 195 -12.18 -9.49 -17.98
CA PHE A 195 -10.83 -10.05 -18.12
C PHE A 195 -9.93 -9.25 -19.07
N HIS A 196 -10.46 -8.22 -19.76
CA HIS A 196 -9.62 -7.21 -20.44
C HIS A 196 -8.85 -6.31 -19.47
N TYR A 197 -9.31 -6.20 -18.22
CA TYR A 197 -8.74 -5.32 -17.20
C TYR A 197 -8.37 -6.05 -15.91
N LEU A 198 -8.89 -7.26 -15.72
CA LEU A 198 -8.75 -8.07 -14.53
C LEU A 198 -8.00 -9.36 -14.86
N ASN A 199 -6.87 -9.56 -14.19
CA ASN A 199 -6.14 -10.81 -14.21
C ASN A 199 -6.50 -11.62 -12.94
N PHE A 200 -6.51 -12.94 -13.04
CA PHE A 200 -6.49 -13.76 -11.83
C PHE A 200 -5.11 -13.63 -11.20
N ARG A 201 -5.05 -13.29 -9.92
CA ARG A 201 -3.80 -13.02 -9.21
C ARG A 201 -3.64 -14.02 -8.09
N THR A 202 -2.57 -14.79 -8.13
CA THR A 202 -2.19 -15.67 -7.03
C THR A 202 -0.73 -15.46 -6.68
N SER A 203 -0.27 -15.92 -5.54
CA SER A 203 1.14 -15.91 -5.18
C SER A 203 1.69 -17.31 -5.02
N VAL A 204 2.99 -17.47 -5.20
CA VAL A 204 3.70 -18.70 -4.88
C VAL A 204 4.93 -18.39 -4.04
N CYS A 205 5.10 -19.13 -2.96
CA CYS A 205 6.29 -19.05 -2.13
C CYS A 205 7.30 -20.10 -2.61
N VAL A 206 8.39 -19.64 -3.20
CA VAL A 206 9.42 -20.50 -3.81
C VAL A 206 10.78 -20.28 -3.14
N PRO A 207 11.75 -21.18 -3.31
CA PRO A 207 13.12 -20.94 -2.85
C PRO A 207 13.76 -19.74 -3.57
N SER A 208 14.50 -18.90 -2.84
CA SER A 208 15.24 -17.75 -3.38
C SER A 208 16.32 -18.09 -4.41
N THR A 209 16.63 -19.38 -4.55
CA THR A 209 17.51 -19.91 -5.60
C THR A 209 16.86 -19.92 -6.99
N CYS A 210 15.54 -19.74 -7.08
CA CYS A 210 14.81 -19.71 -8.34
C CYS A 210 14.68 -18.28 -8.87
N THR A 211 14.93 -18.10 -10.16
CA THR A 211 14.78 -16.80 -10.82
C THR A 211 13.32 -16.56 -11.22
N ARG A 212 12.92 -15.29 -11.34
CA ARG A 212 11.59 -14.87 -11.82
C ARG A 212 11.18 -15.60 -13.13
N ALA A 213 12.11 -15.73 -14.08
CA ALA A 213 11.86 -16.39 -15.36
C ALA A 213 11.62 -17.91 -15.20
N GLU A 214 12.30 -18.56 -14.27
CA GLU A 214 12.07 -19.97 -13.97
C GLU A 214 10.71 -20.18 -13.30
N VAL A 215 10.33 -19.30 -12.38
CA VAL A 215 9.01 -19.34 -11.73
C VAL A 215 7.89 -19.19 -12.77
N GLN A 216 8.05 -18.28 -13.73
CA GLN A 216 7.08 -18.11 -14.82
C GLN A 216 6.95 -19.39 -15.65
N LYS A 217 8.07 -19.99 -16.07
CA LYS A 217 8.07 -21.27 -16.80
C LYS A 217 7.39 -22.39 -16.01
N ILE A 218 7.65 -22.49 -14.71
CA ILE A 218 7.02 -23.49 -13.82
C ILE A 218 5.52 -23.24 -13.74
N ALA A 219 5.10 -22.01 -13.49
CA ALA A 219 3.69 -21.65 -13.40
C ALA A 219 2.92 -21.95 -14.70
N THR A 220 3.50 -21.60 -15.86
CA THR A 220 2.95 -21.95 -17.17
C THR A 220 2.77 -23.45 -17.32
N LYS A 221 3.81 -24.23 -17.00
CA LYS A 221 3.73 -25.68 -17.16
C LYS A 221 2.72 -26.33 -16.23
N VAL A 222 2.59 -25.84 -15.00
CA VAL A 222 1.59 -26.33 -14.04
C VAL A 222 0.17 -26.10 -14.56
N MET A 223 -0.11 -24.95 -15.16
CA MET A 223 -1.43 -24.65 -15.71
C MET A 223 -1.74 -25.47 -16.97
N GLU A 224 -0.75 -25.67 -17.85
CA GLU A 224 -0.88 -26.59 -19.00
C GLU A 224 -1.19 -28.03 -18.56
N LEU A 225 -0.56 -28.51 -17.48
CA LEU A 225 -0.81 -29.87 -16.95
C LEU A 225 -2.24 -30.06 -16.45
N VAL A 226 -2.91 -28.97 -16.05
CA VAL A 226 -4.33 -28.97 -15.63
C VAL A 226 -5.27 -28.74 -16.83
N GLY A 227 -4.72 -28.51 -18.04
CA GLY A 227 -5.48 -28.27 -19.26
C GLY A 227 -5.99 -26.84 -19.41
N ILE A 228 -5.35 -25.87 -18.75
CA ILE A 228 -5.71 -24.45 -18.82
C ILE A 228 -4.60 -23.69 -19.55
N GLU A 229 -4.94 -23.13 -20.71
CA GLU A 229 -4.03 -22.34 -21.56
C GLU A 229 -4.26 -20.83 -21.36
N PHE A 230 -3.97 -20.34 -20.15
CA PHE A 230 -4.01 -18.90 -19.86
C PHE A 230 -2.63 -18.28 -20.09
N GLU A 231 -2.62 -17.00 -20.46
CA GLU A 231 -1.36 -16.24 -20.49
C GLU A 231 -0.90 -16.01 -19.06
N ILE A 232 0.34 -16.40 -18.75
CA ILE A 232 0.89 -16.37 -17.39
C ILE A 232 2.09 -15.43 -17.35
N SER A 233 2.01 -14.47 -16.44
CA SER A 233 3.05 -13.49 -16.18
C SER A 233 3.41 -13.50 -14.69
N VAL A 234 4.70 -13.39 -14.39
CA VAL A 234 5.19 -13.21 -13.03
C VAL A 234 5.72 -11.79 -12.96
N PRO A 235 4.97 -10.78 -12.49
CA PRO A 235 5.41 -9.38 -12.51
C PRO A 235 6.58 -9.10 -11.57
N ASN A 236 6.56 -9.66 -10.36
CA ASN A 236 7.57 -9.41 -9.34
C ASN A 236 7.80 -10.64 -8.45
N CYS A 237 9.04 -10.75 -7.97
CA CYS A 237 9.43 -11.67 -6.92
C CYS A 237 10.27 -10.94 -5.88
N GLU A 238 9.99 -11.15 -4.61
CA GLU A 238 10.58 -10.43 -3.49
C GLU A 238 11.17 -11.40 -2.46
N ILE A 239 12.30 -11.00 -1.89
CA ILE A 239 12.94 -11.65 -0.75
C ILE A 239 13.06 -10.62 0.37
N LYS A 240 13.08 -11.06 1.63
CA LYS A 240 13.33 -10.13 2.73
C LYS A 240 14.77 -9.66 2.68
N VAL A 241 14.94 -8.33 2.62
CA VAL A 241 16.23 -7.67 2.71
C VAL A 241 16.32 -7.00 4.08
N ASP A 242 17.21 -7.51 4.94
CA ASP A 242 17.31 -7.04 6.34
C ASP A 242 17.84 -5.60 6.48
N LYS A 243 18.37 -5.02 5.39
CA LYS A 243 18.90 -3.65 5.37
C LYS A 243 18.12 -2.80 4.38
N VAL A 244 17.49 -1.75 4.88
CA VAL A 244 16.90 -0.70 4.03
C VAL A 244 18.05 0.03 3.34
N ILE A 245 18.08 -0.05 2.01
CA ILE A 245 19.10 0.61 1.18
C ILE A 245 18.50 1.94 0.72
N PHE A 246 19.05 3.05 1.21
CA PHE A 246 18.64 4.37 0.77
C PHE A 246 19.44 4.80 -0.46
N GLY A 247 18.73 5.27 -1.49
CA GLY A 247 19.36 5.90 -2.65
C GLY A 247 19.94 7.28 -2.32
N THR A 248 20.84 7.79 -3.16
CA THR A 248 21.46 9.12 -2.97
C THR A 248 20.41 10.24 -2.84
N SER A 249 19.35 10.20 -3.66
CA SER A 249 18.25 11.18 -3.62
C SER A 249 17.48 11.12 -2.30
N GLU A 250 17.21 9.93 -1.79
CA GLU A 250 16.50 9.71 -0.52
C GLU A 250 17.35 10.20 0.66
N ILE A 251 18.66 9.92 0.66
CA ILE A 251 19.60 10.43 1.67
C ILE A 251 19.63 11.95 1.65
N CYS A 252 19.70 12.58 0.47
CA CYS A 252 19.64 14.03 0.34
C CYS A 252 18.33 14.61 0.89
N ILE A 253 17.19 13.98 0.58
CA ILE A 253 15.88 14.41 1.07
C ILE A 253 15.80 14.28 2.60
N ILE A 254 16.23 13.15 3.15
CA ILE A 254 16.27 12.93 4.61
C ILE A 254 17.16 13.99 5.26
N ALA A 255 18.36 14.25 4.73
CA ALA A 255 19.25 15.28 5.27
C ALA A 255 18.60 16.68 5.26
N VAL A 256 17.92 17.06 4.18
CA VAL A 256 17.20 18.33 4.10
C VAL A 256 16.05 18.39 5.11
N LEU A 257 15.20 17.36 5.18
CA LEU A 257 14.08 17.32 6.12
C LEU A 257 14.56 17.31 7.58
N SER A 258 15.62 16.57 7.90
CA SER A 258 16.25 16.57 9.22
C SER A 258 16.85 17.94 9.56
N SER A 259 17.46 18.65 8.61
CA SER A 259 17.98 20.00 8.83
C SER A 259 16.87 21.01 9.10
N LEU A 260 15.75 20.93 8.37
CA LEU A 260 14.57 21.77 8.59
C LEU A 260 13.92 21.47 9.93
N LEU A 261 13.83 20.20 10.31
CA LEU A 261 13.33 19.78 11.63
C LEU A 261 14.23 20.34 12.75
N LEU A 262 15.55 20.26 12.58
CA LEU A 262 16.51 20.81 13.54
C LEU A 262 16.33 22.33 13.70
N VAL A 263 16.21 23.07 12.59
CA VAL A 263 15.93 24.52 12.62
C VAL A 263 14.61 24.81 13.33
N ALA A 264 13.56 24.04 13.07
CA ALA A 264 12.26 24.20 13.74
C ALA A 264 12.35 23.91 15.25
N VAL A 265 13.12 22.91 15.67
CA VAL A 265 13.35 22.60 17.09
C VAL A 265 14.11 23.74 17.77
N ILE A 266 15.20 24.22 17.17
CA ILE A 266 15.98 25.35 17.71
C ILE A 266 15.11 26.61 17.80
N ALA A 267 14.34 26.89 16.75
CA ALA A 267 13.41 28.02 16.72
C ALA A 267 12.35 27.92 17.83
N THR A 268 11.79 26.73 18.05
CA THR A 268 10.77 26.50 19.08
C THR A 268 11.35 26.63 20.48
N ILE A 269 12.55 26.10 20.75
CA ILE A 269 13.24 26.25 22.03
C ILE A 269 13.55 27.74 22.29
N THR A 270 14.06 28.44 21.28
CA THR A 270 14.37 29.88 21.38
C THR A 270 13.12 30.70 21.66
N ASP A 271 12.02 30.44 20.95
CA ASP A 271 10.73 31.11 21.15
C ASP A 271 10.19 30.91 22.57
N VAL A 272 10.18 29.67 23.06
CA VAL A 272 9.71 29.34 24.42
C VAL A 272 10.63 29.96 25.47
N ALA A 273 11.95 29.88 25.32
CA ALA A 273 12.91 30.45 26.27
C ALA A 273 12.81 31.98 26.36
N LEU A 274 12.65 32.65 25.22
CA LEU A 274 12.45 34.11 25.20
C LEU A 274 11.14 34.50 25.86
N LYS A 275 10.05 33.76 25.58
CA LYS A 275 8.74 34.00 26.18
C LYS A 275 8.71 33.75 27.69
N LEU A 276 9.50 32.81 28.21
CA LEU A 276 9.66 32.58 29.66
C LEU A 276 10.49 33.67 30.34
N LYS A 277 11.39 34.33 29.60
CA LYS A 277 12.28 35.38 30.13
C LYS A 277 11.68 36.78 30.03
N SER A 278 10.77 37.02 29.09
CA SER A 278 10.10 38.31 28.91
C SER A 278 8.80 38.38 29.71
N GLU A 279 8.64 39.40 30.56
CA GLU A 279 7.35 39.74 31.17
C GLU A 279 6.35 40.37 30.17
N ASP A 280 6.86 40.97 29.08
CA ASP A 280 6.05 41.63 28.05
C ASP A 280 5.63 40.70 26.89
N GLU A 281 4.36 40.78 26.49
CA GLU A 281 3.82 40.05 25.32
C GLU A 281 4.46 40.50 23.98
N THR A 282 5.13 41.66 23.96
CA THR A 282 5.66 42.31 22.74
C THR A 282 7.18 42.17 22.57
N TYR A 283 7.81 41.18 23.22
CA TYR A 283 9.26 40.97 23.14
C TYR A 283 9.78 40.73 21.70
N GLN A 284 8.92 40.28 20.79
CA GLN A 284 9.31 39.96 19.40
C GLN A 284 9.73 41.20 18.59
N ASP A 285 9.28 42.40 18.93
CA ASP A 285 9.56 43.61 18.14
C ASP A 285 10.98 44.13 18.33
N THR A 286 11.60 43.89 19.50
CA THR A 286 12.96 44.31 19.84
C THR A 286 14.04 43.33 19.36
N LEU A 287 13.65 42.17 18.83
CA LEU A 287 14.58 41.16 18.32
C LEU A 287 15.25 41.55 17.00
N GLY A 288 16.52 41.16 16.85
CA GLY A 288 17.26 41.28 15.60
C GLY A 288 16.65 40.45 14.46
N THR A 289 16.86 40.90 13.22
CA THR A 289 16.26 40.30 12.01
C THR A 289 16.50 38.79 11.89
N SER A 290 17.70 38.31 12.21
CA SER A 290 18.04 36.88 12.14
C SER A 290 17.22 36.04 13.13
N ILE A 291 16.97 36.55 14.34
CA ILE A 291 16.15 35.84 15.33
C ILE A 291 14.68 35.86 14.90
N LYS A 292 14.19 36.97 14.34
CA LYS A 292 12.84 37.05 13.75
C LYS A 292 12.65 36.02 12.63
N CYS A 293 13.63 35.87 11.74
CA CYS A 293 13.61 34.85 10.69
C CYS A 293 13.61 33.43 11.26
N LEU A 294 14.42 33.16 12.29
CA LEU A 294 14.44 31.86 12.97
C LEU A 294 13.07 31.54 13.60
N LEU A 295 12.46 32.51 14.30
CA LEU A 295 11.15 32.35 14.94
C LEU A 295 10.01 32.05 13.95
N CYS A 296 10.16 32.36 12.66
CA CYS A 296 9.20 31.92 11.63
C CYS A 296 9.04 30.39 11.56
N PHE A 297 10.06 29.63 11.98
CA PHE A 297 10.03 28.17 12.03
C PHE A 297 9.57 27.61 13.38
N SER A 298 9.26 28.46 14.37
CA SER A 298 8.78 28.01 15.68
C SER A 298 7.44 27.28 15.54
N PHE A 299 7.42 26.01 15.97
CA PHE A 299 6.22 25.21 15.95
C PHE A 299 5.17 25.76 16.93
N TYR A 300 5.59 26.20 18.12
CA TYR A 300 4.70 26.72 19.15
C TYR A 300 3.90 27.93 18.67
N THR A 301 4.57 28.97 18.17
CA THR A 301 3.89 30.18 17.69
C THR A 301 3.03 29.90 16.46
N ASN A 302 3.51 29.07 15.53
CA ASN A 302 2.73 28.72 14.34
C ASN A 302 1.46 27.92 14.67
N VAL A 303 1.53 26.96 15.60
CA VAL A 303 0.34 26.21 16.06
C VAL A 303 -0.62 27.12 16.82
N HIS A 304 -0.12 27.99 17.70
CA HIS A 304 -0.97 28.95 18.40
C HIS A 304 -1.68 29.91 17.42
N ARG A 305 -0.96 30.39 16.40
CA ARG A 305 -1.51 31.22 15.32
C ARG A 305 -2.53 30.46 14.48
N LEU A 306 -2.27 29.19 14.16
CA LEU A 306 -3.17 28.34 13.38
C LEU A 306 -4.49 28.06 14.13
N LEU A 307 -4.42 27.89 15.45
CA LEU A 307 -5.59 27.65 16.31
C LEU A 307 -6.31 28.94 16.75
N LYS A 308 -5.74 30.12 16.45
CA LYS A 308 -6.36 31.40 16.76
C LYS A 308 -7.63 31.56 15.93
N LYS A 309 -8.72 31.95 16.60
CA LYS A 309 -10.00 32.23 15.92
C LYS A 309 -9.82 33.42 14.97
N ASP A 310 -10.27 33.26 13.73
CA ASP A 310 -10.29 34.39 12.78
C ASP A 310 -11.34 35.41 13.22
N THR A 311 -10.87 36.61 13.54
CA THR A 311 -11.68 37.78 13.89
C THR A 311 -11.61 38.86 12.81
N SER A 312 -10.95 38.60 11.68
CA SER A 312 -10.81 39.59 10.61
C SER A 312 -12.19 39.93 10.03
N PRO A 313 -12.57 41.22 9.97
CA PRO A 313 -13.82 41.64 9.34
C PRO A 313 -13.82 41.38 7.83
N ASP A 314 -12.64 41.22 7.22
CA ASP A 314 -12.46 40.92 5.80
C ASP A 314 -12.55 39.43 5.45
N SER A 315 -12.71 38.56 6.45
CA SER A 315 -12.80 37.11 6.25
C SER A 315 -14.21 36.68 5.84
N ILE A 316 -14.32 36.01 4.68
CA ILE A 316 -15.57 35.42 4.22
C ILE A 316 -15.77 34.07 4.91
N LYS A 317 -16.40 34.09 6.09
CA LYS A 317 -16.46 32.94 7.01
C LYS A 317 -17.08 31.66 6.42
N ILE A 318 -18.05 31.80 5.51
CA ILE A 318 -18.70 30.66 4.84
C ILE A 318 -17.69 29.77 4.10
N PHE A 319 -16.61 30.35 3.57
CA PHE A 319 -15.57 29.58 2.88
C PHE A 319 -14.79 28.66 3.81
N HIS A 320 -14.72 28.92 5.11
CA HIS A 320 -14.12 27.95 6.04
C HIS A 320 -14.98 26.69 6.15
N GLY A 321 -16.31 26.84 6.25
CA GLY A 321 -17.23 25.70 6.26
C GLY A 321 -17.19 24.90 4.96
N MET A 322 -17.23 25.59 3.83
CA MET A 322 -17.10 24.97 2.51
C MET A 322 -15.80 24.16 2.38
N LYS A 323 -14.66 24.74 2.78
CA LYS A 323 -13.36 24.03 2.75
C LYS A 323 -13.38 22.76 3.59
N VAL A 324 -13.97 22.77 4.79
CA VAL A 324 -14.04 21.57 5.63
C VAL A 324 -14.84 20.47 4.94
N ILE A 325 -16.00 20.80 4.39
CA ILE A 325 -16.85 19.83 3.67
C ILE A 325 -16.11 19.28 2.44
N THR A 326 -15.48 20.15 1.65
CA THR A 326 -14.70 19.73 0.48
C THR A 326 -13.52 18.85 0.87
N LEU A 327 -12.79 19.16 1.96
CA LEU A 327 -11.68 18.33 2.43
C LEU A 327 -12.14 16.95 2.90
N LEU A 328 -13.27 16.85 3.60
CA LEU A 328 -13.86 15.56 3.96
C LEU A 328 -14.24 14.75 2.71
N TRP A 329 -14.79 15.42 1.69
CA TRP A 329 -15.11 14.79 0.41
C TRP A 329 -13.84 14.33 -0.34
N VAL A 330 -12.76 15.11 -0.34
CA VAL A 330 -11.45 14.71 -0.88
C VAL A 330 -10.94 13.46 -0.17
N ILE A 331 -10.94 13.42 1.16
CA ILE A 331 -10.48 12.26 1.94
C ILE A 331 -11.33 11.02 1.61
N LEU A 332 -12.66 11.17 1.55
CA LEU A 332 -13.56 10.10 1.17
C LEU A 332 -13.22 9.56 -0.23
N ASN A 333 -13.06 10.46 -1.21
CA ASN A 333 -12.73 10.10 -2.59
C ASN A 333 -11.40 9.34 -2.70
N HIS A 334 -10.33 9.87 -2.10
CA HIS A 334 -9.01 9.22 -2.16
C HIS A 334 -8.99 7.86 -1.46
N THR A 335 -9.77 7.69 -0.40
CA THR A 335 -9.92 6.39 0.27
C THR A 335 -10.50 5.32 -0.67
N TYR A 336 -11.42 5.66 -1.56
CA TYR A 336 -12.06 4.70 -2.47
C TYR A 336 -11.38 4.56 -3.84
N PHE A 337 -10.76 5.62 -4.38
CA PHE A 337 -10.20 5.60 -5.74
C PHE A 337 -8.75 5.12 -5.85
N TYR A 338 -7.94 5.28 -4.80
CA TYR A 338 -6.53 4.88 -4.84
C TYR A 338 -6.29 3.43 -4.41
N ILE A 339 -7.36 2.65 -4.22
CA ILE A 339 -7.25 1.22 -3.93
C ILE A 339 -7.09 0.44 -5.24
N ASN A 340 -6.15 -0.51 -5.26
CA ASN A 340 -6.07 -1.50 -6.33
C ASN A 340 -7.37 -2.32 -6.32
N TYR A 341 -8.24 -2.11 -7.32
CA TYR A 341 -9.56 -2.77 -7.39
C TYR A 341 -9.45 -4.29 -7.49
N GLN A 342 -8.33 -4.80 -8.02
CA GLN A 342 -8.05 -6.23 -8.04
C GLN A 342 -7.66 -6.77 -6.66
N ALA A 343 -7.41 -5.91 -5.67
CA ALA A 343 -7.21 -6.29 -4.27
C ALA A 343 -8.53 -6.59 -3.53
N PHE A 344 -9.69 -6.19 -4.07
CA PHE A 344 -10.97 -6.42 -3.41
C PHE A 344 -11.43 -7.87 -3.50
N SER A 345 -11.86 -8.41 -2.36
CA SER A 345 -12.75 -9.58 -2.34
C SER A 345 -14.14 -9.18 -2.82
N SER A 346 -14.83 -10.04 -3.56
CA SER A 346 -16.22 -9.85 -3.98
C SER A 346 -16.48 -8.56 -4.80
N LEU A 347 -15.67 -8.31 -5.83
CA LEU A 347 -15.75 -7.11 -6.67
C LEU A 347 -17.14 -6.82 -7.27
N LEU A 348 -17.99 -7.84 -7.48
CA LEU A 348 -19.33 -7.64 -8.02
C LEU A 348 -20.27 -6.94 -7.02
N ILE A 349 -20.02 -7.08 -5.72
CA ILE A 349 -20.78 -6.36 -4.68
C ILE A 349 -20.38 -4.88 -4.74
N ALA A 350 -19.08 -4.59 -4.80
CA ALA A 350 -18.57 -3.23 -4.94
C ALA A 350 -19.13 -2.56 -6.22
N ARG A 351 -19.22 -3.31 -7.31
CA ARG A 351 -19.91 -2.86 -8.53
C ARG A 351 -21.38 -2.52 -8.26
N LYS A 352 -22.14 -3.38 -7.59
CA LYS A 352 -23.55 -3.09 -7.30
C LYS A 352 -23.72 -1.82 -6.46
N SER A 353 -22.80 -1.58 -5.51
CA SER A 353 -22.80 -0.34 -4.72
C SER A 353 -22.58 0.91 -5.58
N THR A 354 -21.97 0.81 -6.76
CA THR A 354 -21.86 1.94 -7.70
C THR A 354 -23.21 2.43 -8.22
N GLU A 355 -24.25 1.60 -8.17
CA GLU A 355 -25.62 1.97 -8.59
C GLU A 355 -26.35 2.79 -7.50
N GLU A 356 -25.82 2.83 -6.27
CA GLU A 356 -26.43 3.56 -5.17
C GLU A 356 -26.20 5.07 -5.27
N ILE A 357 -27.26 5.86 -5.05
CA ILE A 357 -27.20 7.33 -5.11
C ILE A 357 -26.16 7.90 -4.14
N ALA A 358 -26.00 7.29 -2.96
CA ALA A 358 -25.02 7.74 -1.98
C ALA A 358 -23.57 7.54 -2.49
N PHE A 359 -23.31 6.43 -3.20
CA PHE A 359 -21.99 6.13 -3.74
C PHE A 359 -21.65 6.98 -4.98
N GLN A 360 -22.65 7.55 -5.66
CA GLN A 360 -22.42 8.53 -6.72
C GLN A 360 -21.65 9.77 -6.23
N LEU A 361 -21.76 10.13 -4.95
CA LEU A 361 -20.94 11.19 -4.34
C LEU A 361 -19.45 10.83 -4.37
N VAL A 362 -19.11 9.57 -4.14
CA VAL A 362 -17.75 9.07 -4.26
C VAL A 362 -17.37 9.10 -5.74
N LEU A 363 -18.12 8.44 -6.62
CA LEU A 363 -17.79 8.32 -8.05
C LEU A 363 -17.57 9.66 -8.76
N ASN A 364 -18.35 10.69 -8.40
CA ASN A 364 -18.22 12.04 -8.93
C ASN A 364 -17.25 12.92 -8.11
N GLY A 365 -16.35 12.31 -7.36
CA GLY A 365 -15.45 13.03 -6.45
C GLY A 365 -14.49 13.99 -7.16
N PHE A 366 -14.26 13.86 -8.48
CA PHE A 366 -13.50 14.85 -9.26
C PHE A 366 -14.09 16.27 -9.21
N LEU A 367 -15.39 16.40 -8.93
CA LEU A 367 -16.07 17.70 -8.76
C LEU A 367 -15.62 18.44 -7.49
N ASN A 368 -14.95 17.78 -6.55
CA ASN A 368 -14.46 18.43 -5.34
C ASN A 368 -13.46 19.57 -5.64
N VAL A 369 -12.70 19.47 -6.74
CA VAL A 369 -11.70 20.47 -7.16
C VAL A 369 -12.39 21.77 -7.58
N GLU A 370 -13.59 21.70 -8.15
CA GLU A 370 -14.36 22.87 -8.59
C GLU A 370 -14.69 23.80 -7.41
N THR A 371 -14.90 23.24 -6.23
CA THR A 371 -15.15 24.05 -5.03
C THR A 371 -13.95 24.94 -4.69
N PHE A 372 -12.72 24.43 -4.86
CA PHE A 372 -11.51 25.23 -4.64
C PHE A 372 -11.30 26.28 -5.74
N PHE A 373 -11.66 25.99 -6.99
CA PHE A 373 -11.64 26.97 -8.06
C PHE A 373 -12.64 28.11 -7.80
N PHE A 374 -13.86 27.78 -7.40
CA PHE A 374 -14.88 28.75 -7.03
C PHE A 374 -14.40 29.67 -5.89
N ILE A 375 -13.92 29.08 -4.78
CA ILE A 375 -13.41 29.85 -3.64
C ILE A 375 -12.23 30.74 -4.07
N SER A 376 -11.32 30.21 -4.89
CA SER A 376 -10.18 30.98 -5.38
C SER A 376 -10.63 32.15 -6.24
N ALA A 377 -11.55 31.93 -7.18
CA ALA A 377 -12.08 32.96 -8.08
C ALA A 377 -12.77 34.08 -7.29
N VAL A 378 -13.64 33.75 -6.32
CA VAL A 378 -14.31 34.77 -5.50
C VAL A 378 -13.31 35.57 -4.67
N LEU A 379 -12.32 34.92 -4.05
CA LEU A 379 -11.30 35.61 -3.26
C LEU A 379 -10.41 36.52 -4.12
N VAL A 380 -10.07 36.10 -5.35
CA VAL A 380 -9.33 36.96 -6.31
C VAL A 380 -10.18 38.18 -6.65
N SER A 381 -11.42 37.98 -7.09
CA SER A 381 -12.32 39.07 -7.50
C SER A 381 -12.58 40.04 -6.36
N TYR A 382 -12.85 39.53 -5.15
CA TYR A 382 -13.04 40.35 -3.95
C TYR A 382 -11.80 41.17 -3.60
N GLY A 383 -10.61 40.55 -3.63
CA GLY A 383 -9.34 41.24 -3.37
C GLY A 383 -9.03 42.34 -4.40
N VAL A 384 -9.31 42.07 -5.68
CA VAL A 384 -9.18 43.05 -6.77
C VAL A 384 -10.14 44.22 -6.58
N MET A 385 -11.42 43.97 -6.29
CA MET A 385 -12.41 45.01 -6.05
C MET A 385 -12.06 45.92 -4.86
N LYS A 386 -11.34 45.40 -3.87
CA LYS A 386 -10.91 46.16 -2.70
C LYS A 386 -9.66 47.02 -2.97
N THR A 387 -8.91 46.71 -4.03
CA THR A 387 -7.66 47.41 -4.35
C THR A 387 -7.98 48.72 -5.08
N LYS A 388 -7.39 49.84 -4.63
CA LYS A 388 -7.58 51.17 -5.27
C LYS A 388 -6.73 51.37 -6.53
N GLU A 389 -5.85 50.43 -6.85
CA GLU A 389 -4.98 50.47 -8.01
C GLU A 389 -5.74 50.13 -9.30
N LYS A 390 -5.56 50.95 -10.34
CA LYS A 390 -6.22 50.77 -11.64
C LYS A 390 -5.57 49.69 -12.52
N LYS A 391 -4.35 49.26 -12.21
CA LYS A 391 -3.58 48.28 -13.01
C LYS A 391 -3.16 47.12 -12.12
N ILE A 392 -3.64 45.92 -12.44
CA ILE A 392 -3.26 44.70 -11.76
C ILE A 392 -2.05 44.10 -12.48
N ASN A 393 -0.93 43.93 -11.79
CA ASN A 393 0.19 43.19 -12.33
C ASN A 393 -0.10 41.68 -12.25
N ILE A 394 -0.67 41.14 -13.32
CA ILE A 394 -1.05 39.72 -13.42
C ILE A 394 0.17 38.82 -13.24
N CYS A 395 1.33 39.16 -13.83
CA CYS A 395 2.55 38.39 -13.71
C CYS A 395 3.01 38.26 -12.25
N LEU A 396 2.99 39.38 -11.50
CA LEU A 396 3.34 39.37 -10.08
C LEU A 396 2.33 38.57 -9.25
N TYR A 397 1.04 38.62 -9.61
CA TYR A 397 0.00 37.83 -8.95
C TYR A 397 0.22 36.33 -9.14
N VAL A 398 0.45 35.90 -10.38
CA VAL A 398 0.74 34.50 -10.72
C VAL A 398 2.03 34.04 -10.05
N PHE A 399 3.09 34.84 -10.09
CA PHE A 399 4.36 34.53 -9.42
C PHE A 399 4.17 34.31 -7.91
N ARG A 400 3.47 35.22 -7.21
CA ARG A 400 3.20 35.06 -5.77
C ARG A 400 2.38 33.82 -5.47
N ARG A 401 1.46 33.45 -6.37
CA ARG A 401 0.66 32.22 -6.24
C ARG A 401 1.54 30.98 -6.38
N LEU A 402 2.39 30.92 -7.40
CA LEU A 402 3.32 29.80 -7.62
C LEU A 402 4.31 29.69 -6.46
N TRP A 403 4.95 30.80 -6.06
CA TRP A 403 5.88 30.82 -4.93
C TRP A 403 5.28 30.31 -3.62
N ARG A 404 3.97 30.51 -3.40
CA ARG A 404 3.26 29.98 -2.25
C ARG A 404 2.97 28.47 -2.35
N LEU A 405 2.68 27.97 -3.55
CA LEU A 405 2.27 26.57 -3.77
C LEU A 405 3.45 25.62 -3.96
N THR A 406 4.55 26.09 -4.51
CA THR A 406 5.72 25.27 -4.83
C THR A 406 6.34 24.62 -3.57
N PRO A 407 6.57 25.31 -2.43
CA PRO A 407 7.22 24.67 -1.29
C PRO A 407 6.42 23.51 -0.68
N PRO A 408 5.09 23.63 -0.44
CA PRO A 408 4.27 22.47 -0.04
C PRO A 408 4.30 21.34 -1.07
N PHE A 409 4.34 21.66 -2.37
CA PHE A 409 4.35 20.64 -3.41
C PHE A 409 5.70 19.89 -3.50
N MET A 410 6.81 20.61 -3.34
CA MET A 410 8.15 20.04 -3.17
C MET A 410 8.18 19.08 -1.97
N PHE A 411 7.54 19.45 -0.86
CA PHE A 411 7.44 18.59 0.32
C PHE A 411 6.65 17.31 0.03
N VAL A 412 5.54 17.39 -0.70
CA VAL A 412 4.78 16.20 -1.12
C VAL A 412 5.61 15.28 -2.01
N ILE A 413 6.34 15.83 -2.99
CA ILE A 413 7.26 15.06 -3.84
C ILE A 413 8.35 14.39 -2.98
N ALA A 414 8.94 15.12 -2.04
CA ALA A 414 9.91 14.57 -1.10
C ALA A 414 9.34 13.41 -0.27
N CYS A 415 8.09 13.54 0.21
CA CYS A 415 7.41 12.44 0.90
C CYS A 415 7.26 11.22 -0.01
N VAL A 416 6.82 11.39 -1.27
CA VAL A 416 6.65 10.28 -2.22
C VAL A 416 7.93 9.48 -2.42
N TYR A 417 9.10 10.12 -2.42
CA TYR A 417 10.38 9.40 -2.50
C TYR A 417 10.65 8.51 -1.28
N LEU A 418 10.11 8.86 -0.11
CA LEU A 418 10.35 8.14 1.15
C LEU A 418 9.26 7.12 1.48
N ILE A 419 8.05 7.26 0.94
CA ILE A 419 6.93 6.36 1.23
C ILE A 419 7.27 4.88 1.01
N PRO A 420 8.01 4.44 -0.04
CA PRO A 420 8.34 3.02 -0.23
C PRO A 420 8.94 2.33 1.00
N HIS A 421 9.69 3.07 1.82
CA HIS A 421 10.39 2.54 3.00
C HIS A 421 9.48 2.41 4.23
N LEU A 422 8.24 2.90 4.18
CA LEU A 422 7.29 2.83 5.29
C LEU A 422 6.46 1.53 5.33
N GLY A 423 6.58 0.68 4.30
CA GLY A 423 5.82 -0.55 4.19
C GLY A 423 6.44 -1.54 3.21
N SER A 424 5.94 -2.76 3.25
CA SER A 424 6.30 -3.86 2.35
C SER A 424 5.06 -4.65 1.97
N GLY A 425 5.16 -5.46 0.92
CA GLY A 425 4.10 -6.35 0.51
C GLY A 425 3.74 -6.24 -0.97
N PRO A 426 2.98 -7.22 -1.49
CA PRO A 426 2.75 -7.37 -2.92
C PRO A 426 1.98 -6.19 -3.53
N VAL A 427 0.90 -5.76 -2.86
CA VAL A 427 0.09 -4.62 -3.32
C VAL A 427 0.84 -3.30 -3.12
N TRP A 428 1.68 -3.22 -2.09
CA TRP A 428 2.51 -2.05 -1.81
C TRP A 428 3.53 -1.82 -2.91
N LYS A 429 4.24 -2.88 -3.33
CA LYS A 429 5.20 -2.83 -4.44
C LYS A 429 4.58 -2.27 -5.71
N GLU A 430 3.43 -2.80 -6.12
CA GLU A 430 2.76 -2.35 -7.34
C GLU A 430 2.18 -0.94 -7.23
N THR A 431 1.44 -0.66 -6.15
CA THR A 431 0.65 0.57 -6.05
C THR A 431 1.53 1.76 -5.68
N VAL A 432 2.48 1.56 -4.75
CA VAL A 432 3.26 2.64 -4.14
C VAL A 432 4.64 2.75 -4.77
N VAL A 433 5.35 1.64 -4.91
CA VAL A 433 6.73 1.69 -5.43
C VAL A 433 6.69 1.94 -6.93
N ASP A 434 6.06 1.03 -7.67
CA ASP A 434 6.07 1.06 -9.14
C ASP A 434 5.05 2.08 -9.68
N GLY A 435 3.83 2.08 -9.12
CA GLY A 435 2.72 2.93 -9.58
C GLY A 435 2.79 4.40 -9.18
N LEU A 436 3.48 4.74 -8.09
CA LEU A 436 3.58 6.11 -7.59
C LEU A 436 5.02 6.62 -7.57
N THR A 437 5.94 5.89 -6.95
CA THR A 437 7.28 6.41 -6.66
C THR A 437 8.20 6.42 -7.87
N GLU A 438 8.28 5.32 -8.64
CA GLU A 438 9.14 5.25 -9.83
C GLU A 438 8.67 6.21 -10.94
N LYS A 439 7.35 6.33 -11.11
CA LYS A 439 6.75 7.35 -11.98
C LYS A 439 7.08 8.77 -11.50
N CYS A 440 6.98 9.04 -10.20
CA CYS A 440 7.39 10.33 -9.63
C CYS A 440 8.89 10.61 -9.85
N LYS A 441 9.77 9.61 -9.65
CA LYS A 441 11.22 9.74 -9.92
C LYS A 441 11.53 10.11 -11.36
N THR A 442 10.70 9.67 -12.30
CA THR A 442 10.86 9.97 -13.73
C THR A 442 10.29 11.36 -14.09
N TYR A 443 9.15 11.75 -13.52
CA TYR A 443 8.39 12.96 -13.92
C TYR A 443 8.26 14.05 -12.85
N TRP A 444 9.07 14.04 -11.78
CA TRP A 444 9.01 15.06 -10.73
C TRP A 444 9.20 16.49 -11.27
N TRP A 445 10.06 16.66 -12.28
CA TRP A 445 10.34 17.96 -12.89
C TRP A 445 9.11 18.55 -13.59
N ALA A 446 8.32 17.71 -14.28
CA ALA A 446 7.11 18.13 -14.99
C ALA A 446 6.03 18.59 -14.01
N ASN A 447 5.95 17.93 -12.86
CA ASN A 447 5.11 18.36 -11.74
C ASN A 447 5.55 19.74 -11.23
N LEU A 448 6.84 19.97 -10.98
CA LEU A 448 7.33 21.27 -10.49
C LEU A 448 7.14 22.42 -11.47
N LEU A 449 7.19 22.13 -12.77
CA LEU A 449 6.91 23.11 -13.82
C LEU A 449 5.41 23.31 -14.07
N TYR A 450 4.53 22.55 -13.39
CA TYR A 450 3.07 22.56 -13.57
C TYR A 450 2.62 22.26 -15.01
N ILE A 451 3.38 21.43 -15.73
CA ILE A 451 3.10 21.03 -17.13
C ILE A 451 2.73 19.56 -17.27
N ASN A 452 2.48 18.87 -16.15
CA ASN A 452 2.11 17.45 -16.12
C ASN A 452 0.88 17.15 -17.01
N ASN A 453 -0.06 18.08 -17.17
CA ASN A 453 -1.24 17.90 -18.04
C ASN A 453 -0.93 17.81 -19.54
N PHE A 454 0.29 18.16 -19.97
CA PHE A 454 0.71 18.11 -21.38
C PHE A 454 1.49 16.83 -21.73
N LEU A 455 1.80 16.01 -20.73
CA LEU A 455 2.45 14.72 -20.95
C LEU A 455 1.40 13.63 -21.19
N PRO A 456 1.67 12.63 -22.04
CA PRO A 456 0.75 11.52 -22.27
C PRO A 456 0.49 10.72 -20.99
N ASN A 457 -0.77 10.40 -20.70
CA ASN A 457 -1.14 9.56 -19.56
C ASN A 457 -0.57 8.13 -19.61
N SER A 458 -0.15 7.66 -20.79
CA SER A 458 0.54 6.36 -20.94
C SER A 458 1.99 6.40 -20.46
N GLU A 459 2.56 7.59 -20.38
CA GLU A 459 3.96 7.80 -20.00
C GLU A 459 4.10 8.14 -18.51
N MET A 460 3.10 8.80 -17.91
CA MET A 460 3.02 9.12 -16.47
C MET A 460 2.34 8.03 -15.65
#